data_AF-A0AAV4XX34-F1
#
_entry.id   AF-A0AAV4XX34-F1
#
_cell.length_a   1.000
_cell.length_b   1.000
_cell.length_c   1.000
_cell.angle_alpha   90.00
_cell.angle_beta   90.00
_cell.angle_gamma   90.00
#
_symmetry.space_group_name_H-M   'P 1'
#
loop_
_entity.id
_entity.type
_entity.pdbx_description
1 polymer ?
#
loop_
_entity_poly.entity_id
_entity_poly.type
_entity_poly.pdbx_seq_one_letter_code
_entity_poly.pdbx_strand_id
1 'polypeptide(L)'
;MIHAFPHRFRELERLEELRLENNLISYVNGNSFSALARLRLLSLNGNRIRGAGEHAFQGLRGLQALHLEDNCLGRIPSTALAPAAPSLRRLRLGGNAFAQLHTGTSRACCASRSCR
;
A
#
# COMPACT_ATOMS: atom_id res chain seq x y z
N MET A 1 -0.36 -13.18 10.05
CA MET A 1 0.57 -12.04 9.90
C MET A 1 1.36 -12.29 8.62
N ILE A 2 0.99 -11.70 7.49
CA ILE A 2 1.73 -11.88 6.23
C ILE A 2 2.65 -10.67 6.10
N HIS A 3 3.95 -10.87 6.36
CA HIS A 3 4.98 -9.90 6.01
C HIS A 3 5.21 -10.01 4.50
N ALA A 4 5.07 -8.92 3.75
CA ALA A 4 5.59 -8.87 2.39
C ALA A 4 7.13 -8.89 2.50
N PHE A 5 7.71 -10.10 2.42
CA PHE A 5 9.15 -10.29 2.57
C PHE A 5 9.88 -9.71 1.36
N PRO A 6 10.93 -8.91 1.56
CA PRO A 6 11.78 -8.47 0.46
C PRO A 6 12.31 -9.71 -0.29
N HIS A 7 12.48 -9.58 -1.61
CA HIS A 7 13.05 -10.57 -2.55
C HIS A 7 12.13 -11.63 -3.18
N ARG A 8 10.87 -11.80 -2.74
CA ARG A 8 9.94 -12.80 -3.32
C ARG A 8 9.51 -12.51 -4.77
N PHE A 9 9.69 -11.28 -5.23
CA PHE A 9 9.31 -10.84 -6.56
C PHE A 9 10.49 -10.65 -7.51
N ARG A 10 11.70 -11.14 -7.16
CA ARG A 10 12.91 -10.97 -7.98
C ARG A 10 12.79 -11.54 -9.39
N GLU A 11 12.00 -12.60 -9.57
CA GLU A 11 11.80 -13.22 -10.88
C GLU A 11 10.64 -12.60 -11.67
N LEU A 12 9.88 -11.70 -11.06
CA LEU A 12 8.70 -11.07 -11.65
C LEU A 12 9.01 -9.70 -12.28
N GLU A 13 10.21 -9.53 -12.84
CA GLU A 13 10.67 -8.25 -13.42
C GLU A 13 9.78 -7.76 -14.59
N ARG A 14 9.05 -8.68 -15.22
CA ARG A 14 8.10 -8.39 -16.31
C ARG A 14 6.68 -8.08 -15.85
N LEU A 15 6.38 -8.18 -14.55
CA LEU A 15 5.04 -7.97 -14.03
C LEU A 15 4.62 -6.50 -14.18
N GLU A 16 3.50 -6.27 -14.84
CA GLU A 16 2.93 -4.93 -15.04
C GLU A 16 1.81 -4.60 -14.06
N GLU A 17 1.08 -5.61 -13.58
CA GLU A 17 -0.01 -5.43 -12.61
C GLU A 17 0.13 -6.41 -11.45
N LEU A 18 0.01 -5.90 -10.22
CA LEU A 18 -0.01 -6.70 -9.00
C LEU A 18 -1.24 -6.32 -8.17
N ARG A 19 -2.14 -7.30 -8.00
CA ARG A 19 -3.37 -7.15 -7.22
C ARG A 19 -3.30 -8.02 -5.98
N LEU A 20 -3.28 -7.38 -4.82
CA LEU A 20 -3.25 -8.00 -3.49
C LEU A 20 -4.45 -7.56 -2.67
N GLU A 21 -5.57 -7.33 -3.33
CA GLU A 21 -6.82 -6.83 -2.76
C GLU A 21 -7.41 -7.81 -1.75
N ASN A 22 -8.10 -7.30 -0.72
CA ASN A 22 -8.82 -8.08 0.28
C ASN A 22 -7.97 -9.12 1.02
N ASN A 23 -6.69 -8.80 1.26
CA ASN A 23 -5.80 -9.62 2.06
C ASN A 23 -5.68 -9.06 3.50
N LEU A 24 -4.85 -9.71 4.31
CA LEU A 24 -4.60 -9.32 5.69
C LEU A 24 -3.28 -8.54 5.86
N ILE A 25 -2.87 -7.80 4.83
CA ILE A 25 -1.62 -7.04 4.87
C ILE A 25 -1.81 -5.87 5.83
N SER A 26 -1.05 -5.86 6.92
CA SER A 26 -1.12 -4.79 7.93
C SER A 26 0.00 -3.76 7.81
N TYR A 27 1.07 -4.11 7.10
CA TYR A 27 2.26 -3.30 6.94
C TYR A 27 3.00 -3.69 5.66
N VAL A 28 3.48 -2.69 4.92
CA VAL A 28 4.35 -2.89 3.75
C VAL A 28 5.78 -2.62 4.17
N ASN A 29 6.68 -3.61 4.09
CA ASN A 29 8.07 -3.43 4.48
C ASN A 29 8.83 -2.59 3.44
N GLY A 30 9.94 -1.98 3.87
CA GLY A 30 10.90 -1.36 2.96
C GLY A 30 11.35 -2.35 1.89
N ASN A 31 11.51 -1.89 0.64
CA ASN A 31 12.00 -2.70 -0.48
C ASN A 31 11.17 -3.95 -0.84
N SER A 32 9.96 -4.12 -0.31
CA SER A 32 9.09 -5.27 -0.61
C SER A 32 8.85 -5.46 -2.11
N PHE A 33 8.85 -4.37 -2.89
CA PHE A 33 8.59 -4.38 -4.32
C PHE A 33 9.79 -3.97 -5.18
N SER A 34 11.00 -3.99 -4.63
CA SER A 34 12.21 -3.43 -5.26
C SER A 34 12.60 -4.03 -6.62
N ALA A 35 12.18 -5.25 -6.92
CA ALA A 35 12.44 -5.92 -8.19
C ALA A 35 11.40 -5.63 -9.30
N LEU A 36 10.26 -5.01 -8.95
CA LEU A 36 9.12 -4.86 -9.86
C LEU A 36 9.22 -3.57 -10.69
N ALA A 37 10.32 -3.41 -11.43
CA ALA A 37 10.62 -2.18 -12.16
C ALA A 37 9.62 -1.82 -13.26
N ARG A 38 8.94 -2.82 -13.84
CA ARG A 38 7.94 -2.65 -14.90
C ARG A 38 6.50 -2.54 -14.38
N LEU A 39 6.30 -2.60 -13.07
CA LEU A 39 4.96 -2.54 -12.49
C LEU A 39 4.33 -1.17 -12.74
N ARG A 40 3.13 -1.17 -13.31
CA ARG A 40 2.32 0.01 -13.63
C ARG A 40 1.15 0.18 -12.66
N LEU A 41 0.62 -0.92 -12.14
CA LEU A 41 -0.50 -0.93 -11.20
C LEU A 41 -0.19 -1.79 -9.99
N LEU A 42 -0.31 -1.20 -8.80
CA LEU A 42 -0.28 -1.90 -7.51
C LEU A 42 -1.59 -1.64 -6.79
N SER A 43 -2.35 -2.71 -6.53
CA SER A 43 -3.62 -2.64 -5.81
C SER A 43 -3.51 -3.36 -4.48
N LEU A 44 -3.69 -2.61 -3.40
CA LEU A 44 -3.65 -3.06 -2.00
C LEU A 44 -4.99 -2.79 -1.30
N ASN A 45 -6.07 -2.66 -2.05
CA ASN A 45 -7.38 -2.27 -1.50
C ASN A 45 -7.94 -3.30 -0.53
N GLY A 46 -8.71 -2.85 0.46
CA GLY A 46 -9.36 -3.74 1.43
C GLY A 46 -8.36 -4.55 2.27
N ASN A 47 -7.19 -3.97 2.54
CA ASN A 47 -6.19 -4.53 3.45
C ASN A 47 -6.20 -3.78 4.79
N ARG A 48 -5.36 -4.17 5.73
CA ARG A 48 -5.26 -3.59 7.08
C ARG A 48 -4.08 -2.63 7.22
N ILE A 49 -3.63 -2.01 6.13
CA ILE A 49 -2.36 -1.28 6.10
C ILE A 49 -2.46 -0.04 6.97
N ARG A 50 -1.72 -0.03 8.08
CA ARG A 50 -1.62 1.13 9.01
C ARG A 50 -0.46 2.05 8.69
N GLY A 51 0.53 1.52 7.99
CA GLY A 51 1.73 2.23 7.60
C GLY A 51 2.56 1.41 6.63
N ALA A 52 3.62 2.05 6.14
CA ALA A 52 4.61 1.44 5.26
C ALA A 52 5.99 1.85 5.76
N GLY A 53 6.97 0.97 5.60
CA GLY A 53 8.36 1.25 5.90
C GLY A 53 8.94 2.30 4.96
N GLU A 54 10.07 2.88 5.37
CA GLU A 54 10.85 3.73 4.50
C GLU A 54 11.15 2.99 3.20
N HIS A 55 10.98 3.69 2.07
CA HIS A 55 11.25 3.13 0.76
C HIS A 55 10.45 1.85 0.44
N ALA A 56 9.26 1.66 1.02
CA ALA A 56 8.42 0.49 0.75
C ALA A 56 8.08 0.31 -0.75
N PHE A 57 7.97 1.42 -1.48
CA PHE A 57 7.71 1.45 -2.91
C PHE A 57 8.97 1.74 -3.76
N GLN A 58 10.17 1.58 -3.18
CA GLN A 58 11.42 1.63 -3.95
C GLN A 58 11.43 0.56 -5.04
N GLY A 59 12.04 0.89 -6.18
CA GLY A 59 12.13 0.02 -7.35
C GLY A 59 10.91 0.10 -8.28
N LEU A 60 9.77 0.63 -7.82
CA LEU A 60 8.55 0.82 -8.61
C LEU A 60 8.63 2.02 -9.57
N ARG A 61 9.69 2.07 -10.38
CA ARG A 61 10.02 3.20 -11.26
C ARG A 61 8.94 3.47 -12.32
N GLY A 62 8.23 2.44 -12.76
CA GLY A 62 7.17 2.54 -13.76
C GLY A 62 5.75 2.70 -13.20
N LEU A 63 5.57 2.85 -11.89
CA LEU A 63 4.26 2.77 -11.25
C LEU A 63 3.39 3.97 -11.58
N GLN A 64 2.25 3.72 -12.22
CA GLN A 64 1.31 4.75 -12.65
C GLN A 64 0.09 4.83 -11.74
N ALA A 65 -0.31 3.72 -11.13
CA ALA A 65 -1.48 3.63 -10.27
C ALA A 65 -1.17 2.88 -8.98
N LEU A 66 -1.42 3.54 -7.85
CA LEU A 66 -1.37 2.94 -6.52
C LEU A 66 -2.75 3.06 -5.86
N HIS A 67 -3.35 1.92 -5.58
CA HIS A 67 -4.64 1.82 -4.92
C HIS A 67 -4.41 1.32 -3.48
N LEU A 68 -4.84 2.14 -2.52
CA LEU A 68 -4.74 1.90 -1.08
C LEU A 68 -6.08 2.17 -0.41
N GLU A 69 -7.18 2.08 -1.15
CA GLU A 69 -8.52 2.27 -0.61
C GLU A 69 -8.85 1.25 0.49
N ASP A 70 -9.74 1.62 1.41
CA ASP A 70 -10.27 0.73 2.44
C ASP A 70 -9.16 0.07 3.28
N ASN A 71 -8.18 0.89 3.68
CA ASN A 71 -7.08 0.52 4.56
C ASN A 71 -7.14 1.30 5.88
N CYS A 72 -6.07 1.25 6.67
CA CYS A 72 -5.98 1.84 8.01
C CYS A 72 -4.99 2.99 8.09
N LEU A 73 -4.67 3.65 6.97
CA LEU A 73 -3.64 4.69 6.95
C LEU A 73 -4.12 5.91 7.73
N GLY A 74 -3.41 6.24 8.82
CA GLY A 74 -3.66 7.46 9.59
C GLY A 74 -2.99 8.71 9.00
N ARG A 75 -1.95 8.49 8.19
CA ARG A 75 -1.17 9.52 7.51
C ARG A 75 -0.62 9.00 6.21
N ILE A 76 -0.32 9.91 5.28
CA ILE A 76 0.31 9.56 4.01
C ILE A 76 1.79 9.25 4.31
N PRO A 77 2.30 8.04 3.99
CA PRO A 77 3.69 7.70 4.24
C PRO A 77 4.57 8.32 3.14
N SER A 78 4.88 9.62 3.28
CA SER A 78 5.63 10.40 2.30
C SER A 78 6.99 9.79 1.95
N THR A 79 7.73 9.30 2.95
CA THR A 79 9.03 8.62 2.75
C THR A 79 8.91 7.28 2.01
N ALA A 80 7.78 6.58 2.18
CA ALA A 80 7.51 5.35 1.44
C ALA A 80 7.17 5.64 -0.04
N LEU A 81 6.40 6.71 -0.30
CA LEU A 81 5.90 7.07 -1.63
C LEU A 81 6.91 7.85 -2.48
N ALA A 82 7.85 8.56 -1.87
CA ALA A 82 8.82 9.40 -2.57
C ALA A 82 9.53 8.70 -3.75
N PRO A 83 9.95 7.41 -3.66
CA PRO A 83 10.60 6.71 -4.78
C PRO A 83 9.69 6.46 -5.99
N ALA A 84 8.38 6.32 -5.79
CA ALA A 84 7.40 6.07 -6.84
C ALA A 84 6.72 7.36 -7.34
N ALA A 85 6.86 8.47 -6.59
CA ALA A 85 6.21 9.73 -6.90
C ALA A 85 6.45 10.27 -8.33
N PRO A 86 7.65 10.15 -8.94
CA PRO A 86 7.89 10.70 -10.28
C PRO A 86 7.05 10.08 -11.41
N SER A 87 6.63 8.83 -11.27
CA SER A 87 5.84 8.12 -12.30
C SER A 87 4.36 7.96 -11.95
N LEU A 88 3.98 8.24 -10.70
CA LEU A 88 2.63 8.05 -10.19
C LEU A 88 1.66 9.07 -10.79
N ARG A 89 0.62 8.56 -11.44
CA ARG A 89 -0.44 9.37 -12.07
C ARG A 89 -1.76 9.29 -11.31
N ARG A 90 -1.98 8.19 -10.60
CA ARG A 90 -3.19 7.93 -9.81
C ARG A 90 -2.82 7.38 -8.45
N LEU A 91 -3.23 8.08 -7.42
CA LEU A 91 -3.14 7.66 -6.03
C LEU A 91 -4.55 7.66 -5.44
N ARG A 92 -5.03 6.48 -5.04
CA ARG A 92 -6.34 6.34 -4.40
C ARG A 92 -6.18 5.96 -2.94
N LEU A 93 -6.86 6.74 -2.10
CA LEU A 93 -6.67 6.76 -0.65
C LEU A 93 -8.01 6.78 0.11
N GLY A 94 -9.15 6.63 -0.59
CA GLY A 94 -10.48 6.63 0.03
C GLY A 94 -10.64 5.53 1.08
N GLY A 95 -11.54 5.74 2.06
CA GLY A 95 -11.82 4.70 3.07
C GLY A 95 -10.67 4.40 4.05
N ASN A 96 -9.66 5.28 4.15
CA ASN A 96 -8.61 5.19 5.15
C ASN A 96 -8.96 5.95 6.44
N ALA A 97 -8.07 5.85 7.43
CA ALA A 97 -8.21 6.49 8.73
C ALA A 97 -7.52 7.87 8.81
N PHE A 98 -7.41 8.59 7.68
CA PHE A 98 -6.83 9.93 7.67
C PHE A 98 -7.64 10.83 8.61
N ALA A 99 -7.02 11.18 9.74
CA ALA A 99 -7.59 12.11 10.69
C ALA A 99 -9.03 11.79 11.17
N GLN A 100 -9.18 10.71 11.95
CA GLN A 100 -10.06 10.78 13.13
C GLN A 100 -9.46 11.83 14.10
N LEU A 101 -9.56 13.12 13.76
CA LEU A 101 -8.83 14.17 14.47
C LEU A 101 -9.56 14.75 15.69
N HIS A 102 -10.88 14.55 15.91
CA HIS A 102 -11.57 15.30 17.00
C HIS A 102 -12.72 14.65 17.77
N THR A 103 -13.05 13.37 17.61
CA THR A 103 -14.10 12.78 18.45
C THR A 103 -13.66 11.41 18.94
N GLY A 104 -13.75 11.19 20.26
CA GLY A 104 -13.32 10.01 21.00
C GLY A 104 -14.07 8.71 20.67
N THR A 105 -14.41 8.50 19.41
CA THR A 105 -15.00 7.29 18.86
C THR A 105 -13.97 6.63 17.94
N SER A 106 -13.18 5.73 18.52
CA SER A 106 -12.34 4.81 17.78
C SER A 106 -13.23 3.86 16.98
N ARG A 107 -13.57 4.20 15.73
CA ARG A 107 -13.99 3.15 14.79
C ARG A 107 -12.76 2.28 14.55
N ALA A 108 -12.82 1.04 15.02
CA ALA A 108 -11.83 0.02 14.71
C ALA A 108 -11.64 -0.01 13.19
N CYS A 109 -10.39 0.06 12.74
CA CYS A 109 -10.12 0.04 11.31
C CYS A 109 -10.68 -1.24 10.68
N CYS A 110 -11.72 -1.09 9.86
CA CYS A 110 -12.42 -2.21 9.24
C CYS A 110 -12.03 -2.35 7.79
N ALA A 111 -10.92 -3.05 7.59
CA ALA A 111 -10.39 -3.44 6.30
C ALA A 111 -11.26 -4.43 5.52
N SER A 112 -12.20 -5.15 6.16
CA SER A 112 -13.06 -6.12 5.46
C SER A 112 -14.32 -6.49 6.24
N ARG A 113 -15.50 -6.32 5.62
CA ARG A 113 -16.84 -6.94 5.83
C ARG A 113 -17.36 -7.31 7.24
N SER A 114 -16.69 -6.95 8.32
CA SER A 114 -17.11 -7.28 9.68
C SER A 114 -16.75 -6.18 10.68
N CYS A 115 -17.08 -4.93 10.34
CA CYS A 115 -17.42 -3.96 11.36
C CYS A 115 -18.91 -4.13 11.65
N ARG A 116 -19.24 -4.87 12.71
CA ARG A 116 -20.47 -4.60 13.47
C ARG A 116 -20.08 -3.71 14.63
#